data_AF-A0A8T8S965-F1
#
_entry.id   AF-A0A8T8S965-F1
#
_cell.length_a   1.000
_cell.length_b   1.000
_cell.length_c   1.000
_cell.angle_alpha   90.00
_cell.angle_beta   90.00
_cell.angle_gamma   90.00
#
_symmetry.space_group_name_H-M   'P 1'
#
loop_
_entity.id
_entity.type
_entity.pdbx_description
1 polymer ?
#
loop_
_entity_poly.entity_id
_entity_poly.type
_entity_poly.pdbx_seq_one_letter_code
_entity_poly.pdbx_strand_id
1 'polypeptide(L)'
;MFWILLLAPFHGSRPGEHCKLKPREIVREGDEWVMRFRTDPIQRRVSSALETRPRRQKTLQSVRDVPLHWIVIEAGFLDWVALQMQRGEHWVFGDLVADKYGDRYKTLSGEINDAIRAIGINDTDKAFYSTRHSWRREGRRRRAPEHDLDQMAGNASTNVGRKYGQGSPADTLKESIDRLEFRSVPWDAVVACAHQRLVRLARDTLPVPGDV
;
A
#
# COMPACT_ATOMS: atom_id res chain seq x y z
N MET A 1 -9.41 3.78 6.45
CA MET A 1 -8.07 4.39 6.36
C MET A 1 -6.97 3.70 7.19
N PHE A 2 -7.25 2.81 8.14
CA PHE A 2 -6.21 2.25 9.03
C PHE A 2 -5.06 1.56 8.28
N TRP A 3 -5.37 0.62 7.39
CA TRP A 3 -4.36 -0.18 6.71
C TRP A 3 -3.44 0.63 5.80
N ILE A 4 -3.95 1.66 5.13
CA ILE A 4 -3.10 2.47 4.26
C ILE A 4 -2.11 3.34 5.04
N LEU A 5 -2.49 3.79 6.25
CA LEU A 5 -1.57 4.47 7.18
C LEU A 5 -0.50 3.52 7.69
N LEU A 6 -0.83 2.24 7.93
CA LEU A 6 0.12 1.22 8.31
C LEU A 6 1.12 0.91 7.18
N LEU A 7 0.66 0.83 5.92
CA LEU A 7 1.53 0.52 4.77
C LEU A 7 2.45 1.67 4.37
N ALA A 8 1.96 2.91 4.42
CA ALA A 8 2.63 4.09 3.88
C ALA A 8 4.09 4.29 4.34
N PRO A 9 4.45 4.14 5.63
CA PRO A 9 5.83 4.34 6.08
C PRO A 9 6.81 3.25 5.62
N PHE A 10 6.33 2.08 5.16
CA PHE A 10 7.19 0.91 4.89
C PHE A 10 7.47 0.60 3.42
N HIS A 11 6.70 1.13 2.46
CA HIS A 11 6.77 0.61 1.08
C HIS A 11 7.21 1.62 0.00
N GLY A 12 7.27 2.93 0.30
CA GLY A 12 7.85 3.93 -0.61
C GLY A 12 7.12 4.18 -1.94
N SER A 13 6.16 3.34 -2.28
CA SER A 13 5.28 3.46 -3.44
C SER A 13 4.46 4.75 -3.35
N ARG A 14 3.94 5.21 -4.50
CA ARG A 14 3.10 6.42 -4.49
C ARG A 14 1.79 6.08 -3.78
N PRO A 15 1.30 6.87 -2.82
CA PRO A 15 0.10 6.48 -2.07
C PRO A 15 -1.15 6.31 -2.96
N GLY A 16 -1.24 7.04 -4.08
CA GLY A 16 -2.30 6.81 -5.07
C GLY A 16 -2.20 5.49 -5.83
N GLU A 17 -1.03 4.85 -5.88
CA GLU A 17 -0.87 3.48 -6.38
C GLU A 17 -1.48 2.48 -5.39
N HIS A 18 -1.25 2.66 -4.07
CA HIS A 18 -1.89 1.84 -3.02
C HIS A 18 -3.41 1.92 -3.09
N CYS A 19 -3.97 3.12 -3.24
CA CYS A 19 -5.41 3.32 -3.34
C CYS A 19 -6.02 2.42 -4.42
N LYS A 20 -5.30 2.14 -5.50
CA LYS A 20 -5.78 1.38 -6.65
C LYS A 20 -5.27 -0.08 -6.67
N LEU A 21 -4.80 -0.62 -5.55
CA LEU A 21 -4.47 -2.05 -5.44
C LEU A 21 -5.75 -2.87 -5.32
N LYS A 22 -5.80 -3.99 -6.04
CA LYS A 22 -6.90 -4.97 -5.95
C LYS A 22 -6.50 -6.12 -5.02
N PRO A 23 -7.43 -6.77 -4.31
CA PRO A 23 -7.08 -7.85 -3.38
C PRO A 23 -6.24 -8.97 -4.01
N ARG A 24 -6.59 -9.37 -5.23
CA ARG A 24 -5.86 -10.35 -6.05
C ARG A 24 -4.44 -9.92 -6.50
N GLU A 25 -4.03 -8.70 -6.20
CA GLU A 25 -2.67 -8.20 -6.48
C GLU A 25 -1.76 -8.28 -5.26
N ILE A 26 -2.23 -8.88 -4.17
CA ILE A 26 -1.38 -9.34 -3.08
C ILE A 26 -1.13 -10.81 -3.34
N VAL A 27 0.09 -11.15 -3.74
CA VAL A 27 0.43 -12.48 -4.26
C VAL A 27 1.72 -12.98 -3.64
N ARG A 28 1.93 -14.29 -3.70
CA ARG A 28 3.16 -14.92 -3.27
C ARG A 28 4.10 -15.09 -4.46
N GLU A 29 5.33 -14.61 -4.33
CA GLU A 29 6.43 -14.79 -5.28
C GLU A 29 7.57 -15.51 -4.56
N GLY A 30 7.76 -16.80 -4.85
CA GLY A 30 8.63 -17.66 -4.03
C GLY A 30 8.08 -17.79 -2.62
N ASP A 31 8.87 -17.41 -1.62
CA ASP A 31 8.47 -17.40 -0.21
C ASP A 31 7.94 -16.04 0.28
N GLU A 32 7.99 -15.02 -0.58
CA GLU A 32 7.64 -13.66 -0.19
C GLU A 32 6.26 -13.23 -0.65
N TRP A 33 5.53 -12.54 0.23
CA TRP A 33 4.31 -11.85 -0.15
C TRP A 33 4.65 -10.48 -0.74
N VAL A 34 4.08 -10.17 -1.91
CA VAL A 34 4.34 -8.94 -2.64
C VAL A 34 3.05 -8.20 -3.01
N MET A 35 3.13 -6.87 -3.02
CA MET A 35 2.18 -6.00 -3.71
C MET A 35 2.55 -5.86 -5.18
N ARG A 36 1.64 -6.33 -6.04
CA ARG A 36 1.80 -6.35 -7.49
C ARG A 36 1.20 -5.10 -8.13
N PHE A 37 2.04 -4.10 -8.41
CA PHE A 37 1.62 -2.90 -9.14
C PHE A 37 1.61 -3.19 -10.64
N ARG A 38 0.43 -3.08 -11.28
CA ARG A 38 0.22 -3.37 -12.71
C ARG A 38 -0.62 -2.29 -13.38
N THR A 39 -0.61 -2.29 -14.71
CA THR A 39 -1.58 -1.54 -15.53
C THR A 39 -2.70 -2.49 -15.94
N ASP A 40 -3.95 -2.07 -15.79
CA ASP A 40 -5.08 -2.83 -16.30
C ASP A 40 -5.06 -2.82 -17.84
N PRO A 41 -5.36 -3.95 -18.50
CA PRO A 41 -5.53 -3.97 -19.95
C PRO A 41 -6.67 -3.04 -20.36
N ILE A 42 -6.52 -2.40 -21.53
CA ILE A 42 -7.54 -1.50 -22.07
C ILE A 42 -8.77 -2.34 -22.43
N GLN A 43 -9.80 -2.29 -21.60
CA GLN A 43 -11.09 -2.90 -21.93
C GLN A 43 -11.88 -1.97 -22.86
N ARG A 44 -12.34 -2.48 -24.01
CA ARG A 44 -13.18 -1.74 -24.97
C ARG A 44 -14.57 -1.39 -24.41
N ARG A 45 -15.03 -2.08 -23.35
CA ARG A 45 -16.19 -1.72 -22.55
C ARG A 45 -15.69 -1.13 -21.24
N VAL A 46 -15.62 0.19 -21.17
CA VAL A 46 -15.28 0.90 -19.92
C VAL A 46 -16.48 0.74 -18.99
N SER A 47 -16.26 0.28 -17.76
CA SER A 47 -17.28 0.45 -16.72
C SER A 47 -17.63 1.95 -16.64
N SER A 48 -18.90 2.30 -16.73
CA SER A 48 -19.35 3.70 -16.70
C SER A 48 -19.11 4.36 -15.34
N ALA A 49 -18.94 3.55 -14.29
CA ALA A 49 -18.65 4.01 -12.93
C ALA A 49 -17.22 4.59 -12.83
N LEU A 50 -17.12 5.88 -12.50
CA LEU A 50 -15.87 6.63 -12.34
C LEU A 50 -14.89 5.96 -11.35
N GLU A 51 -15.42 5.30 -10.32
CA GLU A 51 -14.67 4.73 -9.20
C GLU A 51 -13.97 3.39 -9.50
N THR A 52 -14.36 2.71 -10.58
CA THR A 52 -13.81 1.41 -10.99
C THR A 52 -13.14 1.45 -12.36
N ARG A 53 -12.80 2.65 -12.84
CA ARG A 53 -12.11 2.82 -14.13
C ARG A 53 -10.78 2.06 -14.17
N PRO A 54 -10.39 1.54 -15.35
CA PRO A 54 -9.13 0.82 -15.51
C PRO A 54 -7.93 1.61 -15.00
N ARG A 55 -7.11 0.98 -14.16
CA ARG A 55 -5.89 1.59 -13.62
C ARG A 55 -4.82 1.69 -14.70
N ARG A 56 -4.33 2.91 -14.94
CA ARG A 56 -3.13 3.15 -15.74
C ARG A 56 -1.97 3.57 -14.86
N GLN A 57 -0.83 2.90 -15.03
CA GLN A 57 0.43 3.35 -14.44
C GLN A 57 1.01 4.49 -15.27
N LYS A 58 1.59 5.49 -14.60
CA LYS A 58 2.12 6.69 -15.27
C LYS A 58 3.39 6.39 -16.07
N THR A 59 4.17 5.39 -15.67
CA THR A 59 5.44 5.02 -16.30
C THR A 59 5.61 3.51 -16.32
N LEU A 60 6.56 3.01 -17.14
CA LEU A 60 6.92 1.60 -17.16
C LEU A 60 7.43 1.11 -15.80
N GLN A 61 8.17 1.97 -15.07
CA GLN A 61 8.73 1.65 -13.74
C GLN A 61 7.68 1.58 -12.63
N SER A 62 6.47 2.08 -12.87
CA SER A 62 5.35 1.89 -11.94
C SER A 62 4.81 0.45 -11.98
N VAL A 63 5.15 -0.35 -13.00
CA VAL A 63 4.87 -1.80 -13.03
C VAL A 63 6.00 -2.54 -12.33
N ARG A 64 5.71 -3.11 -11.16
CA ARG A 64 6.70 -3.74 -10.28
C ARG A 64 6.04 -4.58 -9.19
N ASP A 65 6.83 -5.42 -8.54
CA ASP A 65 6.45 -6.11 -7.32
C ASP A 65 7.24 -5.51 -6.15
N VAL A 66 6.56 -5.29 -5.03
CA VAL A 66 7.14 -4.74 -3.80
C VAL A 66 6.81 -5.69 -2.65
N PRO A 67 7.79 -6.32 -2.00
CA PRO A 67 7.52 -7.20 -0.86
C PRO A 67 6.82 -6.49 0.28
N LEU A 68 6.02 -7.23 1.03
CA LEU A 68 5.39 -6.75 2.24
C LEU A 68 6.39 -6.78 3.40
N HIS A 69 6.52 -5.65 4.08
CA HIS A 69 7.31 -5.55 5.30
C HIS A 69 6.77 -6.48 6.40
N TRP A 70 7.65 -7.13 7.18
CA TRP A 70 7.26 -8.08 8.23
C TRP A 70 6.21 -7.54 9.20
N ILE A 71 6.36 -6.30 9.70
CA ILE A 71 5.38 -5.70 10.63
C ILE A 71 3.96 -5.58 10.05
N VAL A 72 3.85 -5.42 8.72
CA VAL A 72 2.55 -5.31 8.04
C VAL A 72 1.91 -6.69 7.91
N ILE A 73 2.73 -7.72 7.69
CA ILE A 73 2.29 -9.11 7.73
C ILE A 73 1.85 -9.47 9.16
N GLU A 74 2.68 -9.18 10.15
CA GLU A 74 2.40 -9.43 11.56
C GLU A 74 1.11 -8.76 12.02
N ALA A 75 0.87 -7.53 11.61
CA ALA A 75 -0.37 -6.81 11.93
C ALA A 75 -1.65 -7.47 11.36
N GLY A 76 -1.54 -8.47 10.48
CA GLY A 76 -2.66 -9.18 9.88
C GLY A 76 -3.14 -8.58 8.54
N PHE A 77 -2.26 -7.89 7.78
CA PHE A 77 -2.68 -7.31 6.51
C PHE A 77 -3.15 -8.38 5.49
N LEU A 78 -2.58 -9.58 5.54
CA LEU A 78 -3.03 -10.69 4.69
C LEU A 78 -4.47 -11.13 5.03
N ASP A 79 -4.83 -11.14 6.32
CA ASP A 79 -6.20 -11.42 6.75
C ASP A 79 -7.18 -10.33 6.30
N TRP A 80 -6.75 -9.07 6.34
CA TRP A 80 -7.52 -7.96 5.77
C TRP A 80 -7.75 -8.17 4.28
N VAL A 81 -6.72 -8.51 3.52
CA VAL A 81 -6.85 -8.76 2.08
C VAL A 81 -7.81 -9.91 1.80
N ALA A 82 -7.71 -11.00 2.57
CA ALA A 82 -8.62 -12.14 2.47
C ALA A 82 -10.08 -11.73 2.76
N LEU A 83 -10.31 -10.90 3.79
CA LEU A 83 -11.63 -10.36 4.09
C LEU A 83 -12.19 -9.51 2.94
N GLN A 84 -11.36 -8.68 2.31
CA GLN A 84 -11.76 -7.89 1.15
C GLN A 84 -12.11 -8.79 -0.05
N MET A 85 -11.37 -9.89 -0.26
CA MET A 85 -11.73 -10.90 -1.28
C MET A 85 -13.08 -11.54 -0.98
N GLN A 86 -13.32 -11.93 0.28
CA GLN A 86 -14.59 -12.54 0.72
C GLN A 86 -15.78 -11.59 0.51
N ARG A 87 -15.58 -10.30 0.75
CA ARG A 87 -16.60 -9.26 0.55
C ARG A 87 -16.83 -8.89 -0.92
N GLY A 88 -16.05 -9.45 -1.86
CA GLY A 88 -16.12 -9.11 -3.27
C GLY A 88 -15.65 -7.68 -3.58
N GLU A 89 -14.84 -7.11 -2.69
CA GLU A 89 -14.38 -5.72 -2.80
C GLU A 89 -13.48 -5.54 -4.01
N HIS A 90 -13.74 -4.48 -4.78
CA HIS A 90 -12.95 -4.23 -5.98
C HIS A 90 -11.52 -3.80 -5.65
N TRP A 91 -11.35 -3.08 -4.53
CA TRP A 91 -10.08 -2.52 -4.06
C TRP A 91 -9.70 -3.07 -2.69
N VAL A 92 -8.40 -3.22 -2.41
CA VAL A 92 -7.90 -3.63 -1.07
C VAL A 92 -8.36 -2.66 0.01
N PHE A 93 -8.41 -1.37 -0.31
CA PHE A 93 -8.87 -0.35 0.63
C PHE A 93 -10.31 0.06 0.29
N GLY A 94 -11.25 -0.90 0.30
CA GLY A 94 -12.65 -0.65 -0.12
C GLY A 94 -13.33 0.49 0.65
N ASP A 95 -12.82 0.81 1.84
CA ASP A 95 -13.27 1.89 2.70
C ASP A 95 -12.87 3.31 2.24
N LEU A 96 -12.11 3.47 1.15
CA LEU A 96 -11.75 4.79 0.62
C LEU A 96 -12.76 5.31 -0.40
N VAL A 97 -13.24 6.53 -0.15
CA VAL A 97 -14.18 7.25 -0.99
C VAL A 97 -13.45 7.98 -2.13
N ALA A 98 -14.04 7.99 -3.32
CA ALA A 98 -13.52 8.74 -4.46
C ALA A 98 -14.07 10.17 -4.50
N ASP A 99 -13.32 11.12 -5.05
CA ASP A 99 -13.90 12.42 -5.39
C ASP A 99 -14.81 12.34 -6.63
N LYS A 100 -15.44 13.45 -7.01
CA LYS A 100 -16.33 13.53 -8.18
C LYS A 100 -15.67 13.14 -9.52
N TYR A 101 -14.35 13.02 -9.58
CA TYR A 101 -13.58 12.59 -10.75
C TYR A 101 -13.09 11.14 -10.64
N GLY A 102 -13.41 10.43 -9.55
CA GLY A 102 -12.93 9.08 -9.28
C GLY A 102 -11.57 9.02 -8.58
N ASP A 103 -11.02 10.14 -8.11
CA ASP A 103 -9.71 10.16 -7.43
C ASP A 103 -9.84 9.87 -5.93
N ARG A 104 -9.53 8.63 -5.56
CA ARG A 104 -9.53 8.14 -4.17
C ARG A 104 -8.34 8.63 -3.35
N TYR A 105 -7.23 8.99 -4.01
CA TYR A 105 -6.06 9.50 -3.30
C TYR A 105 -6.31 10.92 -2.81
N LYS A 106 -6.94 11.76 -3.64
CA LYS A 106 -7.21 13.16 -3.27
C LYS A 106 -8.05 13.25 -2.00
N THR A 107 -9.18 12.54 -1.95
CA THR A 107 -10.05 12.46 -0.77
C THR A 107 -9.29 11.96 0.46
N LEU A 108 -8.64 10.80 0.34
CA LEU A 108 -7.85 10.21 1.42
C LEU A 108 -6.78 11.19 1.97
N SER A 109 -6.03 11.83 1.06
CA SER A 109 -4.95 12.72 1.47
C SER A 109 -5.47 13.96 2.20
N GLY A 110 -6.64 14.47 1.80
CA GLY A 110 -7.34 15.54 2.51
C GLY A 110 -7.70 15.11 3.93
N GLU A 111 -8.44 14.00 4.06
CA GLU A 111 -8.89 13.46 5.36
C GLU A 111 -7.73 13.18 6.32
N ILE A 112 -6.64 12.57 5.84
CA ILE A 112 -5.46 12.31 6.67
C ILE A 112 -4.77 13.62 7.04
N ASN A 113 -4.61 14.56 6.11
CA ASN A 113 -3.95 15.83 6.41
C ASN A 113 -4.75 16.65 7.42
N ASP A 114 -6.07 16.68 7.30
CA ASP A 114 -6.96 17.34 8.26
C ASP A 114 -6.85 16.69 9.64
N ALA A 115 -6.80 15.36 9.72
CA ALA A 115 -6.56 14.64 10.96
C ALA A 115 -5.19 14.97 11.57
N ILE A 116 -4.14 15.10 10.75
CA ILE A 116 -2.81 15.54 11.20
C ILE A 116 -2.86 16.96 11.79
N ARG A 117 -3.61 17.89 11.17
CA ARG A 117 -3.79 19.26 11.70
C ARG A 117 -4.58 19.25 13.00
N ALA A 118 -5.63 18.42 13.08
CA ALA A 118 -6.47 18.30 14.27
C ALA A 118 -5.69 17.84 15.51
N ILE A 119 -4.63 17.04 15.36
CA ILE A 119 -3.76 16.62 16.46
C ILE A 119 -2.61 17.60 16.75
N GLY A 120 -2.65 18.82 16.19
CA GLY A 120 -1.72 19.91 16.50
C GLY A 120 -0.42 19.91 15.68
N ILE A 121 -0.27 19.01 14.70
CA ILE A 121 0.88 19.02 13.80
C ILE A 121 0.56 19.99 12.67
N ASN A 122 1.04 21.24 12.74
CA ASN A 122 0.74 22.30 11.76
C ASN A 122 1.83 22.50 10.70
N ASP A 123 2.97 21.82 10.82
CA ASP A 123 4.05 21.88 9.84
C ASP A 123 3.59 21.33 8.47
N THR A 124 3.67 22.18 7.44
CA THR A 124 3.23 21.88 6.07
C THR A 124 3.99 20.71 5.45
N ASP A 125 5.23 20.46 5.90
CA ASP A 125 6.06 19.36 5.42
C ASP A 125 5.64 18.01 6.02
N LYS A 126 4.76 18.01 7.03
CA LYS A 126 4.19 16.82 7.67
C LYS A 126 2.82 16.47 7.10
N ALA A 127 2.75 16.27 5.80
CA ALA A 127 1.54 15.76 5.12
C ALA A 127 1.57 14.22 5.01
N PHE A 128 0.46 13.60 4.61
CA PHE A 128 0.42 12.15 4.34
C PHE A 128 1.53 11.70 3.39
N TYR A 129 1.80 12.47 2.33
CA TYR A 129 2.88 12.17 1.38
C TYR A 129 4.28 12.18 2.00
N SER A 130 4.47 12.86 3.13
CA SER A 130 5.75 12.90 3.86
C SER A 130 6.19 11.52 4.39
N THR A 131 5.26 10.57 4.55
CA THR A 131 5.56 9.17 4.86
C THR A 131 6.51 8.55 3.85
N ARG A 132 6.38 8.90 2.56
CA ARG A 132 7.29 8.45 1.50
C ARG A 132 8.70 9.02 1.67
N HIS A 133 8.82 10.27 2.11
CA HIS A 133 10.12 10.86 2.41
C HIS A 133 10.76 10.23 3.65
N SER A 134 9.96 9.93 4.68
CA SER A 134 10.42 9.19 5.86
C SER A 134 10.88 7.78 5.51
N TRP A 135 10.14 7.06 4.66
CA TRP A 135 10.54 5.75 4.13
C TRP A 135 11.92 5.80 3.47
N ARG A 136 12.13 6.74 2.53
CA ARG A 136 13.42 6.83 1.82
C ARG A 136 14.57 7.20 2.75
N ARG A 137 14.32 8.10 3.72
CA ARG A 137 15.32 8.48 4.73
C ARG A 137 15.68 7.31 5.65
N GLU A 138 14.68 6.53 6.09
CA GLU A 138 14.93 5.36 6.93
C GLU A 138 15.65 4.26 6.15
N GLY A 139 15.27 3.99 4.89
CA GLY A 139 16.00 3.06 4.03
C GLY A 139 17.48 3.42 3.88
N ARG A 140 17.79 4.70 3.65
CA ARG A 140 19.17 5.23 3.64
C ARG A 140 19.90 5.02 4.96
N ARG A 141 19.25 5.38 6.07
CA ARG A 141 19.80 5.21 7.42
C ARG A 141 20.13 3.75 7.71
N ARG A 142 19.32 2.83 7.20
CA ARG A 142 19.47 1.37 7.31
C ARG A 142 20.36 0.75 6.24
N ARG A 143 20.98 1.58 5.39
CA ARG A 143 21.89 1.16 4.32
C ARG A 143 21.23 0.18 3.35
N ALA A 144 19.92 0.31 3.11
CA ALA A 144 19.29 -0.36 2.00
C ALA A 144 19.89 0.17 0.68
N PRO A 145 20.27 -0.70 -0.28
CA PRO A 145 20.81 -0.26 -1.55
C PRO A 145 19.88 0.75 -2.26
N GLU A 146 20.42 1.85 -2.78
CA GLU A 146 19.58 2.88 -3.45
C GLU A 146 18.81 2.31 -4.64
N HIS A 147 19.37 1.32 -5.36
CA HIS A 147 18.68 0.67 -6.47
C HIS A 147 17.43 -0.10 -6.02
N ASP A 148 17.47 -0.77 -4.86
CA ASP A 148 16.30 -1.42 -4.27
C ASP A 148 15.24 -0.40 -3.86
N LEU A 149 15.67 0.72 -3.25
CA LEU A 149 14.76 1.80 -2.86
C LEU A 149 14.12 2.44 -4.10
N ASP A 150 14.87 2.66 -5.17
CA ASP A 150 14.33 3.23 -6.39
C ASP A 150 13.38 2.26 -7.11
N GLN A 151 13.70 0.96 -7.11
CA GLN A 151 12.82 -0.08 -7.62
C GLN A 151 11.51 -0.11 -6.84
N MET A 152 11.54 -0.25 -5.51
CA MET A 152 10.34 -0.29 -4.67
C MET A 152 9.49 0.99 -4.77
N ALA A 153 10.13 2.15 -4.90
CA ALA A 153 9.46 3.44 -5.03
C ALA A 153 8.91 3.72 -6.44
N GLY A 154 9.21 2.87 -7.43
CA GLY A 154 8.82 3.05 -8.84
C GLY A 154 9.45 4.31 -9.46
N ASN A 155 10.72 4.57 -9.15
CA ASN A 155 11.52 5.62 -9.78
C ASN A 155 12.31 5.05 -10.96
N ALA A 156 12.67 5.88 -11.93
CA ALA A 156 13.61 5.48 -12.97
C ALA A 156 15.02 5.36 -12.36
N SER A 157 15.67 4.21 -12.52
CA SER A 157 17.08 4.06 -12.16
C SER A 157 17.93 4.98 -13.04
N THR A 158 18.79 5.81 -12.45
CA THR A 158 19.72 6.69 -13.18
C THR A 158 20.75 5.93 -14.02
N ASN A 159 21.01 4.65 -13.72
CA ASN A 159 21.92 3.80 -14.49
C ASN A 159 21.15 2.90 -15.48
N VAL A 160 20.66 3.50 -16.57
CA VAL A 160 20.17 2.76 -17.75
C VAL A 160 21.38 2.23 -18.51
N GLY A 161 22.00 1.18 -17.97
CA GLY A 161 23.23 0.62 -18.48
C GLY A 161 23.39 -0.84 -18.10
N ARG A 162 22.48 -1.70 -18.58
CA ARG A 162 22.77 -2.99 -19.27
C ARG A 162 21.58 -3.94 -19.17
N LYS A 163 21.19 -4.47 -20.34
CA LYS A 163 20.27 -5.59 -20.52
C LYS A 163 20.87 -6.87 -19.92
N TYR A 164 20.32 -7.38 -18.82
CA TYR A 164 19.85 -8.77 -18.58
C TYR A 164 19.49 -8.92 -17.08
N GLY A 165 18.28 -9.42 -16.75
CA GLY A 165 17.80 -9.64 -15.37
C GLY A 165 17.06 -8.45 -14.76
N GLN A 166 15.74 -8.55 -14.63
CA GLN A 166 14.85 -7.45 -14.26
C GLN A 166 14.93 -7.09 -12.76
N GLY A 167 15.67 -6.03 -12.42
CA GLY A 167 15.71 -5.51 -11.06
C GLY A 167 16.20 -6.52 -10.01
N SER A 168 16.17 -6.12 -8.75
CA SER A 168 16.41 -7.02 -7.63
C SER A 168 15.23 -8.00 -7.48
N PRO A 169 15.49 -9.29 -7.23
CA PRO A 169 14.45 -10.28 -6.96
C PRO A 169 13.71 -9.98 -5.64
N ALA A 170 12.55 -10.60 -5.45
CA ALA A 170 11.65 -10.30 -4.35
C ALA A 170 12.27 -10.55 -2.96
N ASP A 171 13.09 -11.59 -2.83
CA ASP A 171 13.87 -11.91 -1.63
C ASP A 171 14.90 -10.82 -1.28
N THR A 172 15.65 -10.33 -2.27
CA THR A 172 16.61 -9.22 -2.09
C THR A 172 15.89 -7.94 -1.67
N LEU A 173 14.75 -7.64 -2.32
CA LEU A 173 13.93 -6.50 -1.91
C LEU A 173 13.33 -6.69 -0.51
N LYS A 174 13.00 -7.93 -0.12
CA LYS A 174 12.48 -8.25 1.22
C LYS A 174 13.53 -7.99 2.28
N GLU A 175 14.77 -8.44 2.07
CA GLU A 175 15.88 -8.15 2.97
C GLU A 175 16.09 -6.64 3.15
N SER A 176 15.92 -5.86 2.07
CA SER A 176 16.05 -4.40 2.11
C SER A 176 14.88 -3.73 2.83
N ILE A 177 13.64 -4.15 2.57
CA ILE A 177 12.45 -3.55 3.18
C ILE A 177 12.40 -3.85 4.67
N ASP A 178 12.69 -5.08 5.10
CA ASP A 178 12.59 -5.51 6.50
C ASP A 178 13.57 -4.84 7.45
N ARG A 179 14.61 -4.19 6.91
CA ARG A 179 15.54 -3.37 7.70
C ARG A 179 14.90 -2.08 8.20
N LEU A 180 13.83 -1.61 7.57
CA LEU A 180 13.19 -0.35 7.94
C LEU A 180 12.49 -0.49 9.29
N GLU A 181 12.75 0.44 10.20
CA GLU A 181 12.12 0.39 11.52
C GLU A 181 12.02 1.80 12.10
N PHE A 182 10.80 2.20 12.43
CA PHE A 182 10.49 3.50 13.02
C PHE A 182 10.31 3.37 14.53
N ARG A 183 11.42 3.39 15.28
CA ARG A 183 11.46 3.10 16.73
C ARG A 183 10.63 4.02 17.61
N SER A 184 10.27 5.21 17.14
CA SER A 184 9.41 6.14 17.87
C SER A 184 7.93 5.75 17.86
N VAL A 185 7.56 4.74 17.07
CA VAL A 185 6.18 4.24 16.97
C VAL A 185 6.04 3.00 17.85
N PRO A 186 5.03 2.92 18.73
CA PRO A 186 4.77 1.75 19.55
C PRO A 186 4.13 0.64 18.72
N TRP A 187 4.92 -0.09 17.93
CA TRP A 187 4.42 -1.04 16.94
C TRP A 187 3.57 -2.16 17.53
N ASP A 188 3.91 -2.69 18.70
CA ASP A 188 3.11 -3.72 19.37
C ASP A 188 1.66 -3.26 19.62
N ALA A 189 1.47 -2.01 20.03
CA ALA A 189 0.14 -1.44 20.24
C ALA A 189 -0.61 -1.23 18.91
N VAL A 190 0.11 -0.87 17.84
CA VAL A 190 -0.46 -0.72 16.49
C VAL A 190 -0.90 -2.07 15.94
N VAL A 191 -0.07 -3.11 16.09
CA VAL A 191 -0.35 -4.50 15.71
C VAL A 191 -1.56 -5.02 16.49
N ALA A 192 -1.58 -4.85 17.82
CA ALA A 192 -2.72 -5.25 18.65
C ALA A 192 -4.03 -4.55 18.20
N CYS A 193 -3.98 -3.25 17.90
CA CYS A 193 -5.11 -2.51 17.34
C CYS A 193 -5.55 -3.06 15.99
N ALA A 194 -4.62 -3.43 15.11
CA ALA A 194 -4.93 -4.03 13.80
C ALA A 194 -5.73 -5.33 13.95
N HIS A 195 -5.29 -6.24 14.83
CA HIS A 195 -6.00 -7.49 15.11
C HIS A 195 -7.39 -7.26 15.70
N GLN A 196 -7.54 -6.34 16.65
CA GLN A 196 -8.86 -6.00 17.22
C GLN A 196 -9.82 -5.49 16.14
N ARG A 197 -9.33 -4.69 15.20
CA ARG A 197 -10.13 -4.20 14.06
C ARG A 197 -10.54 -5.34 13.14
N LEU A 198 -9.64 -6.28 12.84
CA LEU A 198 -9.96 -7.47 12.04
C LEU A 198 -11.06 -8.31 12.68
N VAL A 199 -10.94 -8.60 13.98
CA VAL A 199 -11.96 -9.35 14.72
C VAL A 199 -13.33 -8.66 14.65
N ARG A 200 -13.36 -7.34 14.86
CA ARG A 200 -14.60 -6.56 14.76
C ARG A 200 -15.20 -6.63 13.36
N LEU A 201 -14.39 -6.38 12.33
CA LEU A 201 -14.85 -6.37 10.94
C LEU A 201 -15.32 -7.75 10.47
N ALA A 202 -14.65 -8.83 10.89
CA ALA A 202 -15.04 -10.19 10.55
C ALA A 202 -16.42 -10.55 11.14
N ARG A 203 -16.73 -10.12 12.37
CA ARG A 203 -18.06 -10.32 12.99
C ARG A 203 -19.17 -9.67 12.19
N ASP A 204 -18.93 -8.48 11.65
CA ASP A 204 -19.90 -7.74 10.83
C ASP A 204 -20.11 -8.39 9.44
N THR A 205 -19.35 -9.44 9.09
CA THR A 205 -19.40 -10.12 7.78
C THR A 205 -20.11 -11.48 7.85
N LEU A 206 -20.48 -11.94 9.06
CA LEU A 206 -21.34 -13.12 9.22
C LEU A 206 -22.80 -12.71 8.99
N PRO A 207 -23.59 -13.46 8.19
CA PRO A 207 -25.02 -13.22 8.12
C PRO A 207 -25.61 -13.33 9.52
N VAL A 208 -26.47 -12.39 9.90
CA VAL A 208 -27.24 -12.47 11.15
C VAL A 208 -28.02 -13.79 11.09
N PRO A 209 -27.84 -14.72 12.04
CA PRO A 209 -28.65 -15.93 12.08
C PRO A 209 -30.08 -15.50 12.43
N GLY A 210 -30.98 -15.42 11.44
CA GLY A 210 -32.36 -14.99 11.72
C GLY A 210 -33.29 -14.74 10.54
N ASP A 211 -32.80 -14.45 9.34
CA ASP A 211 -33.70 -14.16 8.20
C ASP A 211 -33.61 -15.27 7.13
N VAL A 212 -34.31 -16.37 7.38
CA VAL A 212 -34.78 -17.34 6.37
C VAL A 212 -36.24 -17.65 6.64
#